data_AF-A0ABD7L798-F1
#
_entry.id   AF-A0ABD7L798-F1
#
_cell.length_a   1.000
_cell.length_b   1.000
_cell.length_c   1.000
_cell.angle_alpha   90.00
_cell.angle_beta   90.00
_cell.angle_gamma   90.00
#
_symmetry.space_group_name_H-M   'P 1'
#
loop_
_entity.id
_entity.type
_entity.pdbx_description
1 polymer ?
#
loop_
_entity_poly.entity_id
_entity_poly.type
_entity_poly.pdbx_seq_one_letter_code
_entity_poly.pdbx_strand_id
1 'polypeptide(L)'
;MNEIKSTPGPWYWDDRYPTSSTGEKTWSLIGADGYGVLSCDGVENSPQGLNDFGNAKLIESAPDMALALEMIAAEDDAARHNGTPLLTSGVRMTLDAALIKAGRKEAPERN
;
A
#
# COMPACT_ATOMS: atom_id res chain seq x y z
N MET A 1 -19.81 3.56 -11.81
CA MET A 1 -18.78 4.03 -10.85
C MET A 1 -18.54 2.87 -9.91
N ASN A 2 -17.33 2.27 -9.94
CA ASN A 2 -17.06 1.08 -9.13
C ASN A 2 -16.93 1.48 -7.66
N GLU A 3 -17.67 0.81 -6.80
CA GLU A 3 -17.63 0.97 -5.35
C GLU A 3 -16.19 0.75 -4.84
N ILE A 4 -15.64 1.75 -4.15
CA ILE A 4 -14.30 1.67 -3.57
C ILE A 4 -14.41 0.85 -2.29
N LYS A 5 -13.89 -0.39 -2.30
CA LYS A 5 -14.00 -1.36 -1.20
C LYS A 5 -12.90 -1.27 -0.15
N SER A 6 -11.93 -0.36 -0.31
CA SER A 6 -10.79 -0.21 0.58
C SER A 6 -10.20 1.20 0.51
N THR A 7 -9.61 1.66 1.61
CA THR A 7 -8.90 2.96 1.67
C THR A 7 -7.62 2.88 0.84
N PRO A 8 -7.47 3.66 -0.25
CA PRO A 8 -6.27 3.64 -1.07
C PRO A 8 -5.06 4.18 -0.29
N GLY A 9 -3.96 3.41 -0.28
CA GLY A 9 -2.65 3.89 0.17
C GLY A 9 -1.96 4.77 -0.90
N PRO A 10 -0.72 5.26 -0.66
CA PRO A 10 0.16 4.98 0.48
C PRO A 10 -0.30 5.69 1.77
N TRP A 11 0.02 5.10 2.92
CA TRP A 11 -0.29 5.65 4.24
C TRP A 11 0.93 6.29 4.88
N TYR A 12 0.72 7.33 5.69
CA TYR A 12 1.77 7.98 6.47
C TYR A 12 1.25 8.39 7.84
N TRP A 13 2.18 8.53 8.80
CA TRP A 13 1.87 9.03 10.13
C TRP A 13 1.83 10.57 10.12
N ASP A 14 0.79 11.13 10.73
CA ASP A 14 0.53 12.57 10.73
C ASP A 14 0.05 13.04 12.13
N ASP A 15 0.48 14.24 12.56
CA ASP A 15 0.17 14.81 13.87
C ASP A 15 -0.83 15.98 13.85
N ARG A 16 -1.52 16.22 12.71
CA ARG A 16 -2.45 17.34 12.52
C ARG A 16 -3.76 17.23 13.29
N TYR A 17 -4.08 16.07 13.87
CA TYR A 17 -5.32 15.83 14.59
C TYR A 17 -5.04 15.75 16.10
N PRO A 18 -5.19 16.84 16.87
CA PRO A 18 -5.07 16.76 18.32
C PRO A 18 -6.27 16.05 18.95
N THR A 19 -6.12 15.54 20.18
CA THR A 19 -7.25 14.95 20.93
C THR A 19 -8.36 15.98 21.12
N SER A 20 -9.61 15.55 20.94
CA SER A 20 -10.81 16.37 21.12
C SER A 20 -10.97 16.88 22.56
N SER A 21 -10.36 16.18 23.52
CA SER A 21 -10.53 16.39 24.97
C SER A 21 -9.35 17.09 25.67
N THR A 22 -8.11 16.90 25.21
CA THR A 22 -6.90 17.38 25.93
C THR A 22 -5.95 18.22 25.07
N GLY A 23 -6.15 18.29 23.75
CA GLY A 23 -5.30 19.05 22.84
C GLY A 23 -3.89 18.47 22.65
N GLU A 24 -3.65 17.25 23.13
CA GLU A 24 -2.37 16.57 23.00
C GLU A 24 -2.14 16.11 21.56
N LYS A 25 -0.87 16.05 21.15
CA LYS A 25 -0.50 15.54 19.82
C LYS A 25 -0.89 14.08 19.71
N THR A 26 -1.73 13.75 18.73
CA THR A 26 -1.99 12.36 18.35
C THR A 26 -1.21 12.05 17.10
N TRP A 27 -0.81 10.80 16.94
CA TRP A 27 -0.28 10.31 15.67
C TRP A 27 -1.38 9.48 15.02
N SER A 28 -1.77 9.88 13.82
CA SER A 28 -2.79 9.22 13.02
C SER A 28 -2.18 8.57 11.79
N LEU A 29 -2.53 7.32 11.50
CA LEU A 29 -2.20 6.70 10.22
C LEU A 29 -3.26 7.13 9.19
N ILE A 30 -2.85 7.93 8.21
CA ILE A 30 -3.77 8.54 7.24
C ILE A 30 -3.48 8.09 5.81
N GLY A 31 -4.54 7.92 5.01
CA GLY A 31 -4.45 7.76 3.56
C GLY A 31 -4.17 9.08 2.85
N ALA A 32 -3.75 9.00 1.59
CA ALA A 32 -3.40 10.17 0.76
C ALA A 32 -4.53 11.22 0.68
N ASP A 33 -5.78 10.79 0.75
CA ASP A 33 -6.97 11.65 0.67
C ASP A 33 -7.47 12.16 2.06
N GLY A 34 -6.73 11.93 3.14
CA GLY A 34 -7.06 12.44 4.49
C GLY A 34 -7.98 11.56 5.32
N TYR A 35 -8.22 10.31 4.91
CA TYR A 35 -8.94 9.33 5.72
C TYR A 35 -8.06 8.76 6.84
N GLY A 36 -8.50 8.90 8.09
CA GLY A 36 -7.84 8.31 9.27
C GLY A 36 -8.21 6.85 9.47
N VAL A 37 -7.20 5.99 9.62
CA VAL A 37 -7.37 4.54 9.83
C VAL A 37 -7.15 4.15 11.29
N LEU A 38 -6.26 4.86 11.98
CA LEU A 38 -5.88 4.56 13.36
C LEU A 38 -5.40 5.85 14.05
N SER A 39 -5.85 6.10 15.29
CA SER A 39 -5.32 7.14 16.19
C SER A 39 -4.61 6.47 17.37
N CYS A 40 -3.42 6.98 17.74
CA CYS A 40 -2.67 6.50 18.90
C CYS A 40 -2.95 7.28 20.20
N ASP A 41 -4.00 8.10 20.26
CA ASP A 41 -4.34 8.84 21.49
C ASP A 41 -4.97 7.99 22.60
N GLY A 42 -5.42 6.78 22.26
CA GLY A 42 -6.01 5.84 23.21
C GLY A 42 -7.37 6.26 23.78
N VAL A 43 -8.00 7.33 23.27
CA VAL A 43 -9.25 7.88 23.78
C VAL A 43 -10.38 7.77 22.75
N GLU A 44 -10.14 8.04 21.46
CA GLU A 44 -11.16 7.91 20.41
C GLU A 44 -10.54 7.36 19.10
N ASN A 45 -11.10 6.28 18.55
CA ASN A 45 -10.77 5.84 17.19
C ASN A 45 -11.14 6.96 16.20
N SER A 46 -10.33 7.14 15.15
CA SER A 46 -10.59 8.04 14.01
C SER A 46 -12.06 7.99 13.58
N PRO A 47 -12.66 9.12 13.14
CA PRO A 47 -14.10 9.23 13.00
C PRO A 47 -14.64 8.19 12.00
N GLN A 48 -15.25 7.14 12.56
CA GLN A 48 -16.02 6.11 11.86
C GLN A 48 -15.24 5.37 10.77
N GLY A 49 -14.32 4.53 11.21
CA GLY A 49 -13.80 3.49 10.33
C GLY A 49 -14.89 2.47 9.96
N LEU A 50 -15.30 2.46 8.69
CA LEU A 50 -16.12 1.39 8.13
C LEU A 50 -15.20 0.18 7.88
N ASN A 51 -15.50 -0.95 8.54
CA ASN A 51 -14.82 -2.23 8.34
C ASN A 51 -13.34 -2.26 8.77
N ASP A 52 -13.03 -1.69 9.94
CA ASP A 52 -11.67 -1.59 10.51
C ASP A 52 -10.87 -2.89 10.52
N PHE A 53 -11.52 -4.01 10.83
CA PHE A 53 -10.87 -5.31 10.81
C PHE A 53 -10.48 -5.76 9.39
N GLY A 54 -11.31 -5.44 8.40
CA GLY A 54 -11.01 -5.69 6.99
C GLY A 54 -9.87 -4.79 6.47
N ASN A 55 -9.88 -3.52 6.86
CA ASN A 55 -8.83 -2.56 6.50
C ASN A 55 -7.49 -2.92 7.16
N ALA A 56 -7.47 -3.28 8.45
CA ALA A 56 -6.29 -3.73 9.15
C ALA A 56 -5.68 -4.98 8.52
N LYS A 57 -6.50 -5.98 8.15
CA LYS A 57 -6.04 -7.17 7.41
C LYS A 57 -5.51 -6.85 6.03
N LEU A 58 -6.10 -5.89 5.32
CA LEU A 58 -5.59 -5.45 4.02
C LEU A 58 -4.24 -4.74 4.17
N ILE A 59 -4.08 -3.92 5.20
CA ILE A 59 -2.82 -3.25 5.55
C ILE A 59 -1.74 -4.28 5.92
N GLU A 60 -2.08 -5.28 6.73
CA GLU A 60 -1.19 -6.35 7.15
C GLU A 60 -0.77 -7.26 5.97
N SER A 61 -1.69 -7.57 5.06
CA SER A 61 -1.42 -8.46 3.91
C SER A 61 -0.75 -7.76 2.73
N ALA A 62 -0.81 -6.42 2.63
CA ALA A 62 -0.23 -5.68 1.51
C ALA A 62 1.29 -5.88 1.36
N PRO A 63 2.12 -5.90 2.44
CA PRO A 63 3.54 -6.23 2.34
C PRO A 63 3.82 -7.64 1.80
N ASP A 64 3.12 -8.65 2.29
CA ASP A 64 3.32 -10.05 1.87
C ASP A 64 2.89 -10.26 0.42
N MET A 65 1.80 -9.63 -0.01
CA MET A 65 1.38 -9.65 -1.41
C MET A 65 2.39 -8.92 -2.30
N ALA A 66 2.94 -7.78 -1.87
CA ALA A 66 3.98 -7.08 -2.62
C ALA A 66 5.24 -7.94 -2.75
N LEU A 67 5.67 -8.60 -1.66
CA LEU A 67 6.81 -9.52 -1.68
C LEU A 67 6.57 -10.69 -2.64
N ALA A 68 5.39 -11.30 -2.64
CA ALA A 68 5.06 -12.38 -3.57
C ALA A 68 5.16 -11.91 -5.04
N LEU A 69 4.71 -10.69 -5.34
CA LEU A 69 4.83 -10.09 -6.68
C LEU A 69 6.29 -9.80 -7.06
N GLU A 70 7.12 -9.35 -6.12
CA GLU A 70 8.57 -9.18 -6.32
C GLU A 70 9.27 -10.52 -6.61
N MET A 71 8.91 -11.59 -5.86
CA MET A 71 9.44 -12.93 -6.08
C MET A 71 9.05 -13.47 -7.47
N ILE A 72 7.80 -13.31 -7.87
CA ILE A 72 7.33 -13.69 -9.22
C ILE A 72 8.09 -12.91 -10.31
N ALA A 73 8.33 -11.62 -10.09
CA ALA A 73 9.13 -10.81 -11.01
C ALA A 73 10.57 -11.34 -11.10
N ALA A 74 11.21 -11.62 -9.97
CA ALA A 74 12.57 -12.16 -9.95
C ALA A 74 12.69 -13.52 -10.65
N GLU A 75 11.71 -14.41 -10.46
CA GLU A 75 11.66 -15.70 -11.16
C GLU A 75 11.49 -15.54 -12.67
N ASP A 76 10.59 -14.64 -13.13
CA ASP A 76 10.43 -14.36 -14.56
C ASP A 76 11.70 -13.73 -15.17
N ASP A 77 12.43 -12.89 -14.43
CA ASP A 77 13.71 -12.33 -14.89
C ASP A 77 14.77 -13.42 -15.08
N ALA A 78 14.90 -14.35 -14.12
CA ALA A 78 15.80 -15.49 -14.25
C ALA A 78 15.42 -16.39 -15.43
N ALA A 79 14.13 -16.62 -15.63
CA ALA A 79 13.60 -17.44 -16.72
C ALA A 79 13.81 -16.79 -18.10
N ARG A 80 13.65 -15.46 -18.21
CA ARG A 80 13.99 -14.67 -19.41
C ARG A 80 15.47 -14.73 -19.73
N HIS A 81 16.34 -14.62 -18.72
CA HIS A 81 17.78 -14.78 -18.92
C HIS A 81 18.13 -16.18 -19.45
N ASN A 82 17.37 -17.20 -19.05
CA ASN A 82 17.50 -18.58 -19.53
C ASN A 82 16.71 -18.86 -20.84
N GLY A 83 16.16 -17.83 -21.48
CA GLY A 83 15.52 -17.90 -22.80
C GLY A 83 14.07 -18.42 -22.81
N THR A 84 13.47 -18.72 -21.66
CA THR A 84 12.09 -19.20 -21.58
C THR A 84 11.30 -18.40 -20.54
N PRO A 85 10.67 -17.28 -20.91
CA PRO A 85 9.90 -16.45 -19.98
C PRO A 85 8.73 -17.23 -19.35
N LEU A 86 8.42 -16.94 -18.09
CA LEU A 86 7.26 -17.50 -17.39
C LEU A 86 6.00 -16.66 -17.64
N LEU A 87 6.18 -15.35 -17.74
CA LEU A 87 5.12 -14.39 -17.99
C LEU A 87 5.16 -13.90 -19.44
N THR A 88 3.98 -13.62 -19.99
CA THR A 88 3.89 -12.88 -21.25
C THR A 88 4.44 -11.45 -21.06
N SER A 89 4.96 -10.85 -22.14
CA SER A 89 5.56 -9.51 -22.08
C SER A 89 4.62 -8.44 -21.52
N GLY A 90 3.33 -8.47 -21.91
CA GLY A 90 2.34 -7.53 -21.40
C GLY A 90 2.05 -7.68 -19.90
N VAL A 91 2.00 -8.92 -19.40
CA VAL A 91 1.83 -9.19 -17.96
C VAL A 91 3.04 -8.69 -17.19
N ARG A 92 4.26 -8.94 -17.70
CA ARG A 92 5.48 -8.45 -17.07
C ARG A 92 5.54 -6.91 -17.02
N MET A 93 5.20 -6.23 -18.11
CA MET A 93 5.14 -4.76 -18.13
C MET A 93 4.16 -4.21 -17.10
N THR A 94 3.01 -4.85 -16.94
CA THR A 94 1.99 -4.44 -15.96
C THR A 94 2.48 -4.67 -14.53
N LEU A 95 3.13 -5.81 -14.27
CA LEU A 95 3.74 -6.13 -12.98
C LEU A 95 4.82 -5.10 -12.60
N ASP A 96 5.71 -4.78 -13.54
CA ASP A 96 6.77 -3.79 -13.32
C ASP A 96 6.21 -2.40 -13.03
N ALA A 97 5.20 -1.96 -13.79
CA ALA A 97 4.53 -0.69 -13.53
C ALA A 97 3.88 -0.64 -12.14
N ALA A 98 3.29 -1.76 -11.68
CA ALA A 98 2.71 -1.85 -10.34
C ALA A 98 3.78 -1.78 -9.24
N LEU A 99 4.90 -2.50 -9.40
CA LEU A 99 6.01 -2.48 -8.44
C LEU A 99 6.71 -1.10 -8.39
N ILE A 100 6.88 -0.43 -9.53
CA ILE A 100 7.41 0.94 -9.61
C ILE A 100 6.46 1.92 -8.89
N LYS A 101 5.16 1.85 -9.18
CA LYS A 101 4.16 2.70 -8.51
C LYS A 101 4.13 2.47 -6.99
N ALA A 102 4.40 1.24 -6.54
CA ALA A 102 4.48 0.89 -5.13
C ALA A 102 5.83 1.26 -4.47
N GLY A 103 6.80 1.83 -5.22
CA GLY A 103 8.13 2.15 -4.70
C GLY A 103 8.98 0.92 -4.36
N ARG A 104 8.68 -0.22 -4.98
CA ARG A 104 9.36 -1.52 -4.77
C ARG A 104 10.34 -1.88 -5.90
N LYS A 105 10.31 -1.14 -7.01
CA LYS A 105 11.22 -1.29 -8.15
C LYS A 105 11.61 0.07 -8.69
N GLU A 106 12.87 0.24 -9.07
CA GLU A 106 13.35 1.45 -9.72
C GLU A 106 12.75 1.60 -11.12
N ALA A 107 12.41 2.84 -11.49
CA ALA A 107 12.00 3.13 -12.85
C ALA A 107 13.20 2.95 -13.81
N PRO A 108 12.98 2.47 -15.04
CA PRO A 108 14.07 2.39 -16.02
C PRO A 108 14.66 3.76 -16.26
N GLU A 109 15.98 3.87 -16.20
CA GLU A 109 16.68 5.09 -16.60
C GLU A 109 16.51 5.31 -18.11
N ARG A 110 16.05 6.50 -18.50
CA ARG A 110 16.02 6.91 -19.90
C ARG A 110 17.43 7.33 -20.30
N ASN A 111 18.12 6.50 -21.06
CA ASN A 111 19.33 6.87 -21.80
C ASN A 111 18.95 7.40 -23.19
#